data_AF-A0A2A7H202-F1
#
_entry.id   AF-A0A2A7H202-F1
#
_cell.length_a   1.000
_cell.length_b   1.000
_cell.length_c   1.000
_cell.angle_alpha   90.00
_cell.angle_beta   90.00
_cell.angle_gamma   90.00
#
_symmetry.space_group_name_H-M   'P 1'
#
loop_
_entity.id
_entity.type
_entity.pdbx_description
1 polymer ?
#
loop_
_entity_poly.entity_id
_entity_poly.type
_entity_poly.pdbx_seq_one_letter_code
_entity_poly.pdbx_strand_id
1 'polypeptide(L)' 'MTSLKNVLELDFAYLETFTSRIEKSWGSIFCNENNPYYYDANHAHVSVVSLNPQVIVDEVVHFYKTKNIVPRFYI' A
#
# COMPACT_ATOMS: atom_id res chain seq x y z
N MET A 1 7.46 -3.38 -25.68
CA MET A 1 8.21 -2.92 -24.48
C MET A 1 7.25 -2.87 -23.32
N THR A 2 7.51 -3.62 -22.26
CA THR A 2 6.70 -3.56 -21.03
C THR A 2 7.09 -2.30 -20.27
N SER A 3 6.13 -1.42 -19.97
CA SER A 3 6.38 -0.25 -19.12
C SER A 3 6.39 -0.67 -17.65
N LEU A 4 7.13 0.06 -16.80
CA LEU A 4 7.11 -0.16 -15.35
C LEU A 4 5.68 -0.10 -14.78
N LYS A 5 4.86 0.83 -15.31
CA LYS A 5 3.45 0.94 -14.96
C LYS A 5 2.70 -0.39 -15.18
N ASN A 6 2.88 -1.02 -16.34
CA ASN A 6 2.18 -2.29 -16.63
C ASN A 6 2.64 -3.43 -15.72
N VAL A 7 3.89 -3.42 -15.27
CA VAL A 7 4.40 -4.41 -14.30
C VAL A 7 3.75 -4.19 -12.94
N LEU A 8 3.66 -2.94 -12.47
CA LEU A 8 3.02 -2.60 -11.20
C LEU A 8 1.52 -2.91 -11.20
N GLU A 9 0.81 -2.62 -12.28
CA GLU A 9 -0.62 -2.96 -12.38
C GLU A 9 -0.85 -4.48 -12.33
N LEU A 10 0.06 -5.27 -12.93
CA LEU A 10 -0.03 -6.73 -12.86
C LEU A 10 0.26 -7.25 -11.44
N ASP A 11 1.24 -6.67 -10.76
CA ASP A 11 1.56 -6.98 -9.37
C ASP A 11 0.38 -6.65 -8.45
N PHE A 12 -0.22 -5.46 -8.61
CA PHE A 12 -1.41 -5.06 -7.86
C PHE A 12 -2.60 -5.99 -8.11
N ALA A 13 -2.85 -6.38 -9.37
CA ALA A 13 -3.90 -7.34 -9.68
C ALA A 13 -3.66 -8.71 -9.03
N TYR A 14 -2.40 -9.13 -8.89
CA TYR A 14 -2.04 -10.35 -8.14
C TYR A 14 -2.31 -10.17 -6.64
N LEU A 15 -1.88 -9.07 -6.03
CA LEU A 15 -2.12 -8.78 -4.62
C LEU A 15 -3.62 -8.74 -4.29
N GLU A 16 -4.43 -8.15 -5.16
CA GLU A 16 -5.90 -8.06 -5.00
C GLU A 16 -6.61 -9.42 -4.92
N THR A 17 -5.94 -10.52 -5.28
CA THR A 17 -6.48 -11.87 -5.07
C THR A 17 -6.52 -12.29 -3.60
N PHE A 18 -5.77 -11.61 -2.72
CA PHE A 18 -5.68 -11.96 -1.29
C PHE A 18 -5.60 -10.77 -0.33
N THR A 19 -5.65 -9.53 -0.81
CA THR A 19 -5.69 -8.33 0.03
C THR A 19 -6.58 -7.26 -0.61
N SER A 20 -7.18 -6.38 0.21
CA SER A 20 -7.98 -5.27 -0.29
C SER A 20 -7.09 -4.08 -0.63
N ARG A 21 -7.25 -3.51 -1.83
CA ARG A 21 -6.57 -2.28 -2.26
C ARG A 21 -7.45 -1.05 -2.02
N ILE A 22 -6.86 0.02 -1.50
CA ILE A 22 -7.47 1.34 -1.36
C ILE A 22 -6.60 2.33 -2.14
N GLU A 23 -7.16 2.93 -3.18
CA GLU A 23 -6.45 3.95 -3.95
C GLU A 23 -6.35 5.27 -3.18
N LYS A 24 -5.20 5.94 -3.33
CA LYS A 24 -4.89 7.23 -2.72
C LYS A 24 -4.26 8.15 -3.76
N SER A 25 -4.33 9.46 -3.54
CA SER A 25 -3.71 10.44 -4.44
C SER A 25 -2.18 10.29 -4.54
N TRP A 26 -1.55 9.67 -3.55
CA TRP A 26 -0.11 9.41 -3.48
C TRP A 26 0.29 7.97 -3.81
N GLY A 27 -0.67 7.06 -4.05
CA GLY A 27 -0.39 5.65 -4.28
C GLY A 27 -1.54 4.71 -3.91
N SER A 28 -1.26 3.65 -3.16
CA SER A 28 -2.25 2.64 -2.76
C SER A 28 -1.94 2.06 -1.38
N ILE A 29 -2.98 1.62 -0.66
CA ILE A 29 -2.87 0.87 0.59
C ILE A 29 -3.42 -0.53 0.36
N PHE A 30 -2.65 -1.55 0.70
CA PHE A 30 -3.09 -2.94 0.73
C PHE A 30 -3.33 -3.37 2.17
N CYS A 31 -4.46 -4.01 2.45
CA CYS A 31 -4.82 -4.41 3.81
C CYS A 31 -5.55 -5.75 3.82
N ASN A 32 -5.06 -6.67 4.65
CA ASN A 32 -5.71 -7.92 4.99
C ASN A 32 -5.71 -8.12 6.51
N GLU A 33 -6.80 -7.70 7.15
CA GLU A 33 -6.98 -7.82 8.61
C GLU A 33 -7.07 -9.28 9.08
N ASN A 34 -7.43 -10.21 8.20
CA ASN A 34 -7.46 -11.64 8.51
C ASN A 34 -6.05 -12.25 8.58
N ASN A 35 -5.04 -11.57 8.04
CA ASN A 35 -3.64 -12.01 8.09
C ASN A 35 -2.69 -10.81 8.35
N PRO A 36 -2.69 -10.25 9.58
CA PRO A 36 -2.03 -8.98 9.90
C PRO A 36 -0.50 -9.03 9.84
N TYR A 37 0.08 -10.23 9.81
CA TYR A 37 1.53 -10.43 9.77
C TYR A 37 2.06 -10.72 8.37
N TYR A 38 1.21 -10.82 7.35
CA TYR A 38 1.66 -11.01 5.97
C TYR A 38 2.01 -9.66 5.34
N TYR A 39 3.28 -9.48 4.99
CA TYR A 39 3.83 -8.15 4.66
C TYR A 39 3.29 -7.63 3.33
N ASP A 40 3.27 -8.47 2.29
CA ASP A 40 2.80 -8.04 0.97
C ASP A 40 1.29 -7.79 0.96
N ALA A 41 0.54 -8.48 1.84
CA ALA A 41 -0.88 -8.19 2.03
C ALA A 41 -1.14 -6.89 2.83
N ASN A 42 -0.15 -6.33 3.51
CA ASN A 42 -0.27 -5.20 4.43
C ASN A 42 0.86 -4.19 4.25
N HIS A 43 0.74 -3.34 3.23
CA HIS A 43 1.68 -2.24 2.99
C HIS A 43 1.02 -1.07 2.25
N ALA A 44 1.60 0.12 2.41
CA ALA A 44 1.35 1.26 1.55
C ALA A 44 2.37 1.27 0.41
N HIS A 45 1.91 1.34 -0.82
CA HIS A 45 2.74 1.55 -2.00
C HIS A 45 2.66 3.03 -2.40
N VAL A 46 3.77 3.76 -2.28
CA VAL A 46 3.86 5.21 -2.56
C VAL A 46 4.48 5.42 -3.94
N SER A 47 3.68 5.84 -4.91
CA SER A 47 4.12 5.97 -6.31
C SER A 47 4.27 7.42 -6.78
N VAL A 48 3.98 8.40 -5.91
CA VAL A 48 4.05 9.83 -6.23
C VAL A 48 5.01 10.53 -5.28
N VAL A 49 5.93 11.33 -5.85
CA VAL A 49 6.80 12.21 -5.08
C VAL A 49 5.96 13.31 -4.43
N SER A 50 6.02 13.39 -3.09
CA SER A 50 5.31 14.41 -2.31
C SER A 50 6.28 15.46 -1.77
N LEU A 51 5.88 16.73 -1.81
CA LEU A 51 6.58 17.83 -1.15
C LEU A 51 6.40 17.81 0.38
N ASN A 52 5.40 17.06 0.87
CA ASN A 52 5.14 16.90 2.29
C ASN A 52 4.92 15.41 2.62
N PRO A 53 5.99 14.60 2.63
CA PRO A 53 5.90 13.15 2.86
C PRO A 53 5.38 12.80 4.26
N GLN A 54 5.51 13.69 5.24
CA GLN A 54 5.03 13.45 6.60
C GLN A 54 3.52 13.22 6.65
N VAL A 55 2.74 13.92 5.82
CA VAL A 55 1.27 13.74 5.75
C VAL A 55 0.91 12.31 5.31
N ILE A 56 1.68 11.75 4.37
CA ILE A 56 1.49 10.36 3.91
C ILE A 56 1.85 9.38 5.03
N VAL A 57 2.97 9.63 5.72
CA VAL A 57 3.40 8.79 6.86
C VAL A 57 2.34 8.78 7.95
N ASP A 58 1.83 9.95 8.35
CA ASP A 58 0.84 10.08 9.41
C ASP A 58 -0.47 9.38 9.04
N GLU A 59 -0.94 9.54 7.79
CA GLU A 59 -2.13 8.86 7.28
C GLU A 59 -1.99 7.33 7.32
N VAL A 60 -0.89 6.79 6.79
CA VAL A 60 -0.64 5.34 6.71
C VAL A 60 -0.44 4.75 8.11
N VAL A 61 0.35 5.40 8.96
CA VAL A 61 0.59 4.94 10.33
C VAL A 61 -0.71 4.95 11.13
N HIS A 62 -1.54 5.99 10.99
CA HIS A 62 -2.85 6.04 11.62
C HIS A 62 -3.72 4.88 11.13
N PHE A 63 -3.85 4.70 9.82
CA PHE A 63 -4.66 3.64 9.22
C PHE A 63 -4.33 2.24 9.76
N TYR A 64 -3.05 1.83 9.75
CA TYR A 64 -2.68 0.49 10.21
C TYR A 64 -2.74 0.34 11.73
N LYS A 65 -2.44 1.39 12.50
CA LYS A 65 -2.58 1.35 13.97
C LYS A 65 -4.03 1.12 14.40
N THR A 66 -5.02 1.72 13.71
CA THR A 66 -6.43 1.45 14.01
C THR A 66 -6.84 -0.02 13.83
N LYS A 67 -6.07 -0.78 13.05
CA LYS A 67 -6.30 -2.20 12.74
C LYS A 67 -5.37 -3.13 13.50
N ASN A 68 -4.54 -2.58 14.39
CA ASN A 68 -3.48 -3.33 15.10
C ASN A 68 -2.50 -4.05 14.14
N ILE A 69 -2.17 -3.40 13.02
CA ILE A 69 -1.22 -3.89 12.01
C ILE A 69 0.03 -3.00 12.02
N VAL A 70 1.21 -3.58 11.80
CA VAL A 70 2.45 -2.81 11.68
C VAL A 70 2.51 -2.14 10.30
N PRO A 71 2.59 -0.80 10.22
CA PRO A 71 2.65 -0.09 8.95
C PRO A 71 3.94 -0.41 8.18
N ARG A 72 3.83 -0.55 6.86
CA ARG A 72 4.93 -0.80 5.93
C ARG A 72 4.79 0.09 4.70
N PHE A 73 5.92 0.52 4.14
CA PHE A 73 5.96 1.43 2.98
C PHE A 73 6.86 0.84 1.90
N TYR A 74 6.33 0.72 0.69
CA TYR A 74 7.05 0.39 -0.55
C TYR A 74 7.04 1.65 -1.45
N ILE A 75 8.13 1.91 -2.18
CA ILE A 75 8.37 3.14 -2.98
C ILE A 75 8.86 2.74 -4.37
#